data_AF-A0A392WED3-F1
#
_entry.id   AF-A0A392WED3-F1
#
_cell.length_a   1.000
_cell.length_b   1.000
_cell.length_c   1.000
_cell.angle_alpha   90.00
_cell.angle_beta   90.00
_cell.angle_gamma   90.00
#
_symmetry.space_group_name_H-M   'P 1'
#
loop_
_entity.id
_entity.type
_entity.pdbx_description
1 polymer ?
#
loop_
_entity_poly.entity_id
_entity_poly.type
_entity_poly.pdbx_seq_one_letter_code
_entity_poly.pdbx_strand_id
1 'polypeptide(L)' 'MKHNPKLFTRGYNPEGAVKWVEEVEIIFKAMGCVEENKITLGTYVLREEANQWW' A
#
# COMPACT_ATOMS: atom_id res chain seq x y z
N MET A 1 -3.02 12.38 -12.86
CA MET A 1 -1.68 11.94 -12.42
C MET A 1 -1.80 10.51 -11.93
N LYS A 2 -1.09 9.57 -12.54
CA LYS A 2 -1.18 8.15 -12.19
C LYS A 2 -0.10 7.88 -11.15
N HIS A 3 -0.48 7.87 -9.87
CA HIS A 3 0.42 7.41 -8.81
C HIS A 3 0.45 5.89 -8.88
N ASN A 4 1.49 5.34 -9.50
CA ASN A 4 1.80 3.92 -9.33
C ASN A 4 2.60 3.81 -8.02
N PRO A 5 2.02 3.27 -6.93
CA PRO A 5 2.83 2.92 -5.78
C PRO A 5 3.93 1.95 -6.22
N LYS A 6 5.13 2.13 -5.68
CA LYS A 6 6.24 1.23 -6.01
C LYS A 6 5.90 -0.15 -5.47
N LEU A 7 6.01 -1.17 -6.33
CA LEU A 7 5.86 -2.57 -5.95
C LEU A 7 6.78 -2.90 -4.77
N PHE A 8 6.25 -3.63 -3.78
CA PHE A 8 7.04 -4.07 -2.65
C PHE A 8 8.23 -4.91 -3.12
N THR A 9 9.45 -4.54 -2.73
CA THR A 9 10.67 -5.21 -3.20
C THR A 9 10.91 -6.48 -2.37
N ARG A 10 10.80 -7.66 -3.01
CA ARG A 10 10.88 -8.99 -2.39
C ARG A 10 12.18 -9.18 -1.57
N GLY A 11 12.07 -9.47 -0.27
CA GLY A 11 13.15 -9.75 0.67
C GLY A 11 12.79 -9.40 2.13
N TYR A 12 13.57 -9.83 3.13
CA TYR A 12 13.42 -9.34 4.52
C TYR A 12 13.92 -7.90 4.60
N ASN A 13 13.06 -6.96 4.23
CA ASN A 13 13.34 -5.53 4.21
C ASN A 13 12.27 -4.78 5.04
N PRO A 14 12.39 -4.78 6.38
CA PRO A 14 11.42 -4.11 7.25
C PRO A 14 11.34 -2.61 6.98
N GLU A 15 12.44 -1.95 6.62
CA GLU A 15 12.48 -0.54 6.25
C GLU A 15 11.70 -0.26 4.96
N GLY A 16 11.84 -1.14 3.97
CA GLY A 16 11.06 -1.10 2.73
C GLY A 16 9.57 -1.30 2.96
N ALA A 17 9.20 -2.16 3.91
CA ALA A 17 7.80 -2.39 4.27
C ALA A 17 7.17 -1.16 4.93
N VAL A 18 7.88 -0.54 5.88
CA VAL A 18 7.44 0.70 6.53
C VAL A 18 7.24 1.80 5.49
N LYS A 19 8.23 2.01 4.62
CA LYS A 19 8.15 3.04 3.57
C LYS A 19 7.00 2.79 2.59
N TRP A 20 6.71 1.53 2.26
CA TRP A 20 5.60 1.19 1.39
C TRP A 20 4.24 1.51 2.04
N VAL A 21 4.06 1.21 3.33
CA VAL A 21 2.85 1.58 4.07
C VAL A 21 2.65 3.10 4.07
N GLU A 22 3.71 3.88 4.31
CA GLU A 22 3.67 5.34 4.24
C GLU A 22 3.24 5.86 2.85
N GLU A 23 3.77 5.29 1.77
CA GLU A 23 3.37 5.65 0.39
C GLU A 23 1.87 5.36 0.14
N VAL A 24 1.36 4.23 0.62
CA VAL A 24 -0.07 3.86 0.51
C VAL A 24 -0.96 4.82 1.30
N GLU A 25 -0.56 5.21 2.52
CA GLU A 25 -1.30 6.18 3.33
C GLU A 25 -1.33 7.58 2.68
N ILE A 26 -0.23 8.00 2.05
CA ILE A 26 -0.18 9.26 1.29
C ILE A 26 -1.18 9.24 0.13
N ILE A 27 -1.31 8.11 -0.57
CA ILE A 27 -2.27 7.95 -1.67
C ILE A 27 -3.70 8.06 -1.14
N PHE A 28 -4.04 7.39 -0.05
CA PHE A 28 -5.37 7.51 0.56
C PHE A 28 -5.69 8.94 1.00
N LYS A 29 -4.72 9.64 1.58
CA LYS A 29 -4.87 11.05 1.95
C LYS A 29 -5.07 11.94 0.72
N ALA A 30 -4.30 11.73 -0.34
CA ALA A 30 -4.42 12.49 -1.59
C ALA A 30 -5.76 12.25 -2.32
N MET A 31 -6.30 11.04 -2.22
CA MET A 31 -7.63 10.70 -2.75
C MET A 31 -8.78 11.22 -1.89
N GLY A 32 -8.52 11.76 -0.70
CA GLY A 32 -9.56 12.19 0.24
C GLY A 32 -10.40 11.01 0.76
N CYS A 33 -9.82 9.81 0.84
CA CYS A 33 -10.53 8.64 1.33
C CYS A 33 -10.91 8.82 2.79
N VAL A 34 -12.21 8.65 3.09
CA VAL A 34 -12.71 8.48 4.45
C VAL A 34 -12.21 7.16 5.03
N GLU A 35 -12.11 7.08 6.36
CA GLU A 35 -11.45 5.98 7.07
C GLU A 35 -11.98 4.59 6.68
N GLU A 36 -13.29 4.46 6.51
CA GLU A 36 -13.97 3.23 6.08
C GLU A 36 -13.49 2.74 4.70
N ASN A 37 -13.24 3.67 3.77
CA ASN A 37 -12.71 3.36 2.45
C ASN A 37 -11.23 3.01 2.52
N LYS A 38 -10.46 3.59 3.45
CA LYS A 38 -9.04 3.24 3.66
C LYS A 38 -8.88 1.81 4.14
N ILE A 39 -9.71 1.36 5.09
CA ILE A 39 -9.66 -0.02 5.57
C ILE A 39 -9.95 -0.97 4.40
N THR A 40 -11.02 -0.73 3.65
CA THR A 40 -11.39 -1.59 2.51
C THR A 40 -10.27 -1.63 1.47
N LEU A 41 -9.79 -0.48 0.99
CA LEU A 41 -8.75 -0.41 -0.04
C LEU A 41 -7.40 -0.92 0.46
N GLY A 42 -7.02 -0.63 1.70
CA GLY A 42 -5.79 -1.12 2.31
C GLY A 42 -5.77 -2.64 2.40
N THR A 43 -6.91 -3.27 2.71
CA THR A 43 -7.04 -4.74 2.75
C THR A 43 -6.86 -5.36 1.36
N TYR A 44 -7.38 -4.73 0.30
CA TYR A 44 -7.18 -5.17 -1.08
C TYR A 44 -5.72 -5.07 -1.51
N VAL A 45 -5.08 -3.93 -1.24
CA VAL A 45 -3.68 -3.68 -1.58
C VAL A 45 -2.76 -4.69 -0.88
N LEU A 46 -2.97 -4.92 0.43
CA LEU A 46 -2.21 -5.93 1.19
C LEU A 46 -2.45 -7.35 0.69
N ARG A 47 -3.68 -7.70 0.30
CA ARG A 47 -4.01 -9.02 -0.25
C ARG A 47 -3.31 -9.26 -1.59
N GLU A 48 -3.28 -8.27 -2.48
CA GLU A 48 -2.57 -8.40 -3.76
C GLU A 48 -1.06 -8.56 -3.54
N GLU A 49 -0.45 -7.77 -2.67
CA GLU A 49 0.98 -7.91 -2.34
C GLU A 49 1.29 -9.27 -1.70
N ALA A 50 0.44 -9.76 -0.78
CA ALA A 50 0.60 -11.09 -0.18
C ALA A 50 0.44 -12.22 -1.21
N ASN A 51 -0.46 -12.08 -2.19
CA ASN A 51 -0.60 -13.03 -3.29
C ASN A 51 0.60 -12.98 -4.26
N GLN A 52 1.24 -11.83 -4.45
CA GLN A 52 2.49 -11.72 -5.22
C GLN A 52 3.69 -12.34 -4.49
N TRP A 53 3.59 -12.50 -3.16
CA TRP A 53 4.68 -13.03 -2.33
C TRP A 53 4.81 -14.56 -2.38
N TRP A 54 3.69 -15.29 -2.42
CA TRP A 54 3.60 -16.75 -2.55
C TRP A 54 3.94 -17.22 -3.97
#